data_AF-A0A8E2AFX2-F1
#
_entry.id   AF-A0A8E2AFX2-F1
#
_cell.length_a   1.000
_cell.length_b   1.000
_cell.length_c   1.000
_cell.angle_alpha   90.00
_cell.angle_beta   90.00
_cell.angle_gamma   90.00
#
_symmetry.space_group_name_H-M   'P 1'
#
loop_
_entity.id
_entity.type
_entity.pdbx_description
1 polymer ?
#
loop_
_entity_poly.entity_id
_entity_poly.type
_entity_poly.pdbx_seq_one_letter_code
_entity_poly.pdbx_strand_id
1 'polypeptide(L)'
;TYPMLSKLRMMAKGRRMYTSCVKIWGDDVSGNRSKQYNEHTNVYFAHANLPHCKLSQEYFVNFCSTSPHANAGDQFDAIMRD
;
A
#
# COMPACT_ATOMS: atom_id res chain seq x y z
N THR A 1 -12.40 31.36 17.25
CA THR A 1 -13.09 30.06 17.16
C THR A 1 -13.06 29.60 15.72
N TYR A 2 -12.27 28.59 15.37
CA TYR A 2 -12.14 28.14 13.97
C TYR A 2 -13.46 27.49 13.52
N PRO A 3 -14.03 27.86 12.37
CA PRO A 3 -15.30 27.30 11.92
C PRO A 3 -15.11 25.81 11.62
N MET A 4 -15.90 24.94 12.27
CA MET A 4 -15.90 23.49 12.04
C MET A 4 -16.55 23.15 10.69
N LEU A 5 -15.90 23.49 9.58
CA LEU A 5 -16.44 23.21 8.23
C LEU A 5 -16.08 21.82 7.68
N SER A 6 -15.13 21.11 8.30
CA SER A 6 -14.65 19.81 7.80
C SER A 6 -15.33 18.63 8.53
N LYS A 7 -15.98 17.74 7.77
CA LYS A 7 -16.55 16.47 8.29
C LYS A 7 -15.51 15.65 9.07
N LEU A 8 -14.29 15.60 8.55
CA LEU A 8 -13.15 14.93 9.18
C LEU A 8 -12.79 15.58 10.53
N ARG A 9 -12.85 16.91 10.62
CA ARG A 9 -12.57 17.63 11.87
C ARG A 9 -13.63 17.36 12.94
N MET A 10 -14.90 17.23 12.55
CA MET A 10 -15.97 16.83 13.46
C MET A 10 -15.74 15.41 13.99
N MET A 11 -15.39 14.45 13.12
CA MET A 11 -15.05 13.07 13.54
C MET A 11 -13.85 13.01 14.49
N ALA A 12 -12.85 13.87 14.28
CA ALA A 12 -11.65 13.90 15.11
C ALA A 12 -11.88 14.43 16.54
N LYS A 13 -12.95 15.21 16.79
CA LYS A 13 -13.29 15.76 18.12
C LYS A 13 -12.10 16.46 18.79
N GLY A 14 -11.41 17.31 18.04
CA GLY A 14 -10.23 18.05 18.51
C GLY A 14 -8.91 17.29 18.47
N ARG A 15 -8.91 15.97 18.26
CA ARG A 15 -7.68 15.17 18.11
C ARG A 15 -6.87 15.58 16.87
N ARG A 16 -5.56 15.34 16.92
CA ARG A 16 -4.67 15.50 15.76
C ARG A 16 -5.03 14.43 14.73
N MET A 17 -5.03 14.82 13.45
CA MET A 17 -5.23 13.91 12.33
C MET A 17 -3.94 13.85 11.52
N TYR A 18 -3.64 12.68 10.99
CA TYR A 18 -2.56 12.46 10.04
C TYR A 18 -3.12 11.70 8.84
N THR A 19 -2.81 12.16 7.63
CA THR A 19 -3.16 11.45 6.41
C THR A 19 -1.96 10.62 5.97
N SER A 20 -2.11 9.30 5.97
CA SER A 20 -1.14 8.38 5.38
C SER A 20 -1.52 8.16 3.92
N CYS A 21 -0.69 8.63 2.99
CA CYS A 21 -0.83 8.27 1.59
C CYS A 21 0.02 7.02 1.34
N VAL A 22 -0.57 5.97 0.78
CA VAL A 22 0.12 4.71 0.50
C VAL A 22 0.19 4.50 -1.01
N LYS A 23 1.37 4.11 -1.50
CA LYS A 23 1.56 3.60 -2.86
C LYS A 23 1.58 2.09 -2.79
N ILE A 24 0.65 1.46 -3.48
CA ILE A 24 0.53 0.00 -3.57
C ILE A 24 0.78 -0.44 -5.00
N TRP A 25 1.50 -1.54 -5.19
CA TRP A 25 1.75 -2.12 -6.50
C TRP A 25 1.92 -3.63 -6.41
N GLY A 26 1.66 -4.29 -7.54
CA GLY A 26 1.86 -5.71 -7.74
C GLY A 26 3.15 -5.93 -8.52
N ASP A 27 3.89 -6.97 -8.16
CA ASP A 27 5.09 -7.42 -8.86
C ASP A 27 4.89 -8.88 -9.28
N ASP A 28 5.01 -9.12 -10.58
CA ASP A 28 4.94 -10.46 -11.14
C ASP A 28 6.34 -11.09 -11.11
N VAL A 29 6.48 -12.13 -10.30
CA VAL A 29 7.73 -12.82 -10.02
C VAL A 29 7.74 -14.25 -10.59
N SER A 30 6.81 -14.54 -11.51
CA SER A 30 6.67 -15.79 -12.27
C SER A 30 7.92 -16.22 -13.04
N GLY A 31 8.84 -15.29 -13.33
CA GLY A 31 10.06 -15.50 -14.12
C GLY A 31 11.34 -15.80 -13.33
N ASN A 32 11.27 -16.11 -12.03
CA ASN A 32 12.50 -16.29 -11.23
C ASN A 32 13.30 -17.55 -11.65
N ARG A 33 14.62 -17.42 -11.83
CA ARG A 33 15.50 -18.48 -12.40
C ARG A 33 15.41 -19.85 -11.70
N SER A 34 15.12 -19.86 -10.40
CA SER A 34 14.99 -21.09 -9.60
C SER A 34 13.56 -21.65 -9.55
N LYS A 35 12.56 -20.87 -9.94
CA LYS A 35 11.13 -21.22 -9.90
C LYS A 35 10.41 -20.71 -11.15
N GLN A 36 10.96 -21.01 -12.31
CA GLN A 36 10.57 -20.49 -13.63
C GLN A 36 9.13 -20.85 -14.07
N TYR A 37 8.36 -21.53 -13.23
CA TYR A 37 6.98 -21.94 -13.48
C TYR A 37 6.07 -21.75 -12.25
N ASN A 38 6.56 -21.11 -11.20
CA ASN A 38 5.72 -20.78 -10.05
C ASN A 38 5.23 -19.35 -10.26
N GLU A 39 4.13 -19.19 -10.97
CA GLU A 39 3.46 -17.90 -11.05
C GLU A 39 3.01 -17.50 -9.65
N HIS A 40 3.58 -16.42 -9.13
CA HIS A 40 3.07 -15.77 -7.94
C HIS A 40 3.09 -14.27 -8.14
N THR A 41 2.00 -13.62 -7.73
CA THR A 41 1.93 -12.16 -7.71
C THR A 41 2.18 -11.69 -6.30
N ASN A 42 3.24 -10.92 -6.11
CA ASN A 42 3.51 -10.26 -4.85
C ASN A 42 2.86 -8.87 -4.85
N VAL A 43 2.37 -8.44 -3.70
CA VAL A 43 1.91 -7.07 -3.49
C VAL A 43 2.78 -6.41 -2.44
N TYR A 44 3.20 -5.19 -2.75
CA TYR A 44 4.02 -4.35 -1.90
C TYR A 44 3.38 -2.99 -1.71
N PHE A 45 3.79 -2.32 -0.64
CA PHE A 45 3.44 -0.92 -0.42
C PHE A 45 4.58 -0.09 0.14
N ALA A 46 4.52 1.21 -0.14
CA ALA A 46 5.41 2.21 0.45
C ALA A 46 4.62 3.45 0.85
N HIS A 47 5.08 4.12 1.90
CA HIS A 47 4.43 5.32 2.40
C HIS A 47 4.79 6.53 1.52
N ALA A 48 3.81 7.07 0.81
CA ALA A 48 3.99 8.16 -0.16
C ALA A 48 4.35 9.50 0.49
N ASN A 49 4.15 9.66 1.81
CA ASN A 49 4.57 10.87 2.51
C ASN A 49 6.09 10.95 2.74
N LEU A 50 6.85 9.93 2.33
CA LEU A 50 8.31 9.98 2.37
C LEU A 50 8.85 10.89 1.25
N PRO A 51 9.98 11.59 1.48
CA PRO A 51 10.69 12.29 0.41
C PRO A 51 11.01 11.34 -0.75
N HIS A 52 10.89 11.84 -1.99
CA HIS A 52 11.09 11.02 -3.20
C HIS A 52 12.43 10.26 -3.20
N CYS A 53 13.50 10.90 -2.71
CA CYS A 53 14.84 10.30 -2.60
C CYS A 53 14.93 9.11 -1.63
N LYS A 54 13.97 8.99 -0.69
CA LYS A 54 13.88 7.88 0.26
C LYS A 54 12.94 6.80 -0.24
N LEU A 55 11.90 7.16 -0.99
CA LEU A 55 10.86 6.25 -1.44
C LEU A 55 11.41 5.09 -2.31
N SER A 56 12.50 5.33 -3.06
CA SER A 56 13.15 4.30 -3.88
C SER A 56 14.08 3.37 -3.11
N GLN A 57 14.26 3.57 -1.80
CA GLN A 57 15.10 2.69 -0.99
C GLN A 57 14.27 1.49 -0.54
N GLU A 58 14.85 0.30 -0.69
CA GLU A 58 14.22 -0.99 -0.34
C GLU A 58 13.71 -1.01 1.10
N TYR A 59 14.38 -0.31 2.02
CA TYR A 59 13.97 -0.19 3.42
C TYR A 59 12.51 0.29 3.62
N PHE A 60 12.00 1.10 2.69
CA PHE A 60 10.64 1.64 2.79
C PHE A 60 9.61 0.85 1.96
N VAL A 61 10.04 -0.21 1.28
CA VAL A 61 9.17 -1.14 0.57
C VAL A 61 8.76 -2.24 1.55
N ASN A 62 7.47 -2.32 1.83
CA ASN A 62 6.91 -3.30 2.74
C ASN A 62 6.15 -4.36 1.95
N PHE A 63 6.33 -5.61 2.32
CA PHE A 63 5.59 -6.74 1.77
C PHE A 63 4.17 -6.79 2.36
N CYS A 64 3.15 -6.90 1.51
CA CYS A 64 1.77 -7.12 1.93
C CYS A 64 1.40 -8.60 1.86
N SER A 65 1.49 -9.16 0.66
CA SER A 65 0.95 -10.48 0.35
C SER A 65 1.63 -11.10 -0.87
N THR A 66 1.52 -12.41 -0.96
CA THR A 66 1.89 -13.18 -2.15
C THR A 66 0.81 -14.22 -2.39
N SER A 67 0.41 -14.40 -3.65
CA SER A 67 -0.55 -15.42 -4.01
C SER A 67 -0.19 -16.07 -5.35
N PRO A 68 -0.25 -17.41 -5.43
CA PRO A 68 -0.15 -18.14 -6.69
C PRO A 68 -1.49 -18.26 -7.43
N HIS A 69 -2.58 -17.79 -6.82
CA HIS A 69 -3.94 -17.94 -7.37
C HIS A 69 -4.66 -16.61 -7.59
N ALA A 70 -4.36 -15.61 -6.76
CA ALA A 70 -4.98 -14.30 -6.83
C ALA A 70 -4.08 -13.33 -7.59
N ASN A 71 -4.63 -12.68 -8.61
CA ASN A 71 -3.93 -11.65 -9.35
C ASN A 71 -3.76 -10.38 -8.49
N ALA A 72 -2.99 -9.40 -8.97
CA ALA A 72 -2.76 -8.15 -8.23
C ALA A 72 -4.07 -7.40 -7.92
N GLY A 73 -5.03 -7.39 -8.85
CA GLY A 73 -6.32 -6.72 -8.68
C GLY A 73 -7.17 -7.36 -7.58
N ASP A 74 -7.24 -8.69 -7.54
CA ASP A 74 -7.94 -9.44 -6.49
C ASP A 74 -7.33 -9.15 -5.12
N GLN A 75 -6.00 -9.11 -5.05
CA GLN A 75 -5.28 -8.75 -3.84
C GLN A 75 -5.51 -7.29 -3.43
N PHE A 76 -5.62 -6.36 -4.39
CA PHE A 76 -5.94 -4.97 -4.09
C PHE A 76 -7.38 -4.77 -3.61
N ASP A 77 -8.35 -5.46 -4.19
CA ASP A 77 -9.75 -5.41 -3.74
C ASP A 77 -9.87 -5.91 -2.29
N ALA A 78 -9.13 -6.98 -1.93
CA ALA A 78 -9.06 -7.44 -0.55
C ALA A 78 -8.50 -6.36 0.39
N ILE A 79 -7.42 -5.68 -0.01
CA ILE A 79 -6.78 -4.62 0.82
C ILE A 79 -7.68 -3.39 0.99
N MET A 80 -8.54 -3.07 0.02
CA MET A 80 -9.46 -1.92 0.13
C MET A 80 -10.70 -2.21 0.97
N ARG A 81 -11.04 -3.48 1.19
CA ARG A 81 -12.20 -3.92 1.96
C ARG A 81 -11.90 -4.13 3.44
N ASP A 82 -10.63 -4.37 3.78
CA ASP A 82 -10.12 -4.52 5.16
C ASP A 82 -10.01 -3.15 5.87
#